data_AF-A0A016UP93-F1
#
_entry.id   AF-A0A016UP93-F1
#
_cell.length_a   1.000
_cell.length_b   1.000
_cell.length_c   1.000
_cell.angle_alpha   90.00
_cell.angle_beta   90.00
_cell.angle_gamma   90.00
#
_symmetry.space_group_name_H-M   'P 1'
#
loop_
_entity.id
_entity.type
_entity.pdbx_description
1 polymer ?
#
loop_
_entity_poly.entity_id
_entity_poly.type
_entity_poly.pdbx_seq_one_letter_code
_entity_poly.pdbx_strand_id
1 'polypeptide(L)'
;MTWLSQTAVLYFYPLFFGPYADFSVCDTSKYIEVPFISENPSTFRKISDIVRSQSPPTSPSPIPGSPTWCLWLVSALQGYEINSEDRRKLVDDIEQMSYDGQETLIEFLETGVAPSTLENNACKQFVCNTTELPTVLASKDPQELLVLWQQLYHQTLPALQSILYPLQRTRPEFDIRRTILTIFRDRVLTKVLQNVNERIPALEPMLFTVLLETDNDESAEFSAIAHRVMGTKQVLLRSLVGVHAEIQTFPGSSDGNLSLW
;
A
#
# COMPACT_ATOMS: atom_id res chain seq x y z
N MET A 1 39.16 10.07 34.39
CA MET A 1 37.80 10.45 33.95
C MET A 1 37.83 10.51 32.44
N THR A 2 37.54 9.37 31.81
CA THR A 2 37.70 9.09 30.39
C THR A 2 36.36 9.11 29.68
N TRP A 3 36.39 9.62 28.46
CA TRP A 3 35.32 9.73 27.49
C TRP A 3 34.63 8.40 27.15
N LEU A 4 33.37 8.47 26.72
CA LEU A 4 32.93 7.92 25.42
C LEU A 4 31.57 8.52 25.02
N SER A 5 31.63 9.32 23.96
CA SER A 5 30.50 9.81 23.17
C SER A 5 29.97 8.66 22.33
N GLN A 6 28.67 8.38 22.37
CA GLN A 6 28.01 7.40 21.51
C GLN A 6 27.74 8.02 20.13
N THR A 7 28.62 7.71 19.18
CA THR A 7 28.36 7.84 17.75
C THR A 7 27.45 6.68 17.33
N ALA A 8 26.18 6.96 17.07
CA ALA A 8 25.30 6.02 16.39
C ALA A 8 25.63 6.01 14.89
N VAL A 9 26.23 4.92 14.43
CA VAL A 9 26.47 4.64 13.02
C VAL A 9 25.13 4.22 12.40
N LEU A 10 24.50 5.09 11.62
CA LEU A 10 23.35 4.73 10.79
C LEU A 10 23.86 4.12 9.49
N TYR A 11 23.78 2.80 9.38
CA TYR A 11 23.94 2.08 8.13
C TYR A 11 22.71 2.33 7.25
N PHE A 12 22.84 3.22 6.27
CA PHE A 12 21.95 3.22 5.09
C PHE A 12 22.45 2.14 4.13
N TYR A 13 21.77 1.00 4.10
CA TYR A 13 21.98 0.01 3.04
C TYR A 13 21.29 0.50 1.76
N PRO A 14 21.99 0.51 0.61
CA PRO A 14 21.33 0.56 -0.68
C PRO A 14 20.57 -0.76 -0.85
N LEU A 15 19.25 -0.73 -0.73
CA LEU A 15 18.42 -1.91 -0.96
C LEU A 15 18.38 -2.21 -2.47
N PHE A 16 19.31 -3.07 -2.87
CA PHE A 16 19.19 -4.15 -3.85
C PHE A 16 17.97 -4.08 -4.80
N PHE A 17 18.21 -3.64 -6.04
CA PHE A 17 17.56 -4.24 -7.19
C PHE A 17 17.98 -5.72 -7.22
N GLY A 18 17.03 -6.65 -7.27
CA GLY A 18 17.33 -8.08 -7.41
C GLY A 18 18.14 -8.37 -8.69
N PRO A 19 18.85 -9.50 -8.77
CA PRO A 19 19.83 -9.77 -9.84
C PRO A 19 19.21 -10.11 -11.21
N TYR A 20 17.94 -9.77 -11.47
CA TYR A 20 17.22 -10.12 -12.70
C TYR A 20 16.39 -8.99 -13.28
N ALA A 21 16.91 -7.76 -13.22
CA ALA A 21 16.35 -6.72 -14.06
C ALA A 21 17.45 -5.78 -14.54
N ASP A 22 17.76 -5.90 -15.82
CA ASP A 22 18.67 -5.01 -16.53
C ASP A 22 17.92 -3.69 -16.82
N PHE A 23 17.60 -2.92 -15.77
CA PHE A 23 16.87 -1.65 -15.88
C PHE A 23 17.83 -0.52 -16.30
N SER A 24 18.35 -0.59 -17.52
CA SER A 24 19.13 0.49 -18.14
C SER A 24 18.28 1.74 -18.44
N VAL A 25 16.95 1.64 -18.38
CA VAL A 25 16.04 2.70 -18.85
C VAL A 25 15.73 3.73 -17.77
N CYS A 26 15.64 3.32 -16.49
CA CYS A 26 15.36 4.21 -15.36
C CYS A 26 16.15 3.77 -14.11
N ASP A 27 17.46 4.03 -14.08
CA ASP A 27 18.30 3.86 -12.89
C ASP A 27 17.90 4.88 -11.81
N THR A 28 16.86 4.55 -11.02
CA THR A 28 16.35 5.40 -9.93
C THR A 28 17.25 5.41 -8.71
N SER A 29 18.28 4.55 -8.65
CA SER A 29 19.28 4.48 -7.57
C SER A 29 20.00 5.80 -7.31
N LYS A 30 20.05 6.68 -8.32
CA LYS A 30 20.74 7.97 -8.27
C LYS A 30 19.86 9.15 -7.84
N TYR A 31 18.57 8.94 -7.63
CA TYR A 31 17.60 10.01 -7.33
C TYR A 31 17.10 9.99 -5.87
N ILE A 32 17.60 9.08 -5.04
CA ILE A 32 17.28 8.99 -3.60
C ILE A 32 18.44 9.57 -2.78
N GLU A 33 18.82 10.82 -3.05
CA GLU A 33 19.59 11.64 -2.11
C GLU A 33 18.90 12.99 -1.98
N VAL A 34 18.03 13.12 -0.98
CA VAL A 34 17.53 14.42 -0.52
C VAL A 34 18.05 14.62 0.90
N PRO A 35 18.81 15.69 1.19
CA PRO A 35 19.30 15.94 2.55
C PRO A 35 18.14 16.34 3.46
N PHE A 36 18.00 15.63 4.59
CA PHE A 36 17.05 15.98 5.65
C PHE A 36 17.67 17.10 6.51
N ILE A 37 17.08 18.29 6.50
CA ILE A 37 17.39 19.34 7.48
C ILE A 37 16.72 18.92 8.79
N SER A 38 17.54 18.52 9.76
CA SER A 38 17.13 18.27 11.14
C SER A 38 16.96 19.60 11.86
N GLU A 39 15.72 20.04 12.08
CA GLU A 39 15.42 21.06 13.08
C GLU A 39 14.74 20.41 14.29
N ASN A 40 15.50 20.36 15.39
CA ASN A 40 15.03 19.95 16.71
C ASN A 40 14.41 21.18 17.42
N PRO A 41 13.31 21.07 18.18
CA PRO A 41 12.62 22.22 18.73
C PRO A 41 13.21 22.56 20.10
N SER A 42 13.82 23.75 20.26
CA SER A 42 13.79 24.44 21.57
C SER A 42 14.17 25.92 21.50
N THR A 43 13.34 26.70 22.21
CA THR A 43 13.64 27.99 22.88
C THR A 43 13.42 29.28 22.10
N PHE A 44 12.32 29.96 22.47
CA PHE A 44 12.03 31.38 22.24
C PHE A 44 13.23 32.29 22.58
N ARG A 45 13.78 33.00 21.58
CA ARG A 45 14.24 34.40 21.70
C ARG A 45 14.05 35.15 20.37
N LYS A 46 13.40 36.32 20.48
CA LYS A 46 13.16 37.35 19.47
C LYS A 46 14.31 37.54 18.48
N ILE A 47 14.02 37.40 17.18
CA ILE A 47 14.57 38.25 16.12
C ILE A 47 13.43 38.53 15.13
N SER A 48 12.79 39.69 15.31
CA SER A 48 12.13 40.39 14.21
C SER A 48 13.21 40.82 13.22
N ASP A 49 12.85 40.86 11.93
CA ASP A 49 13.69 41.26 10.79
C ASP A 49 14.59 40.15 10.23
N ILE A 50 14.06 39.41 9.24
CA ILE A 50 14.62 39.28 7.88
C ILE A 50 13.50 38.67 7.03
N VAL A 51 12.72 39.55 6.41
CA VAL A 51 11.99 39.25 5.19
C VAL A 51 13.05 38.97 4.12
N ARG A 52 13.27 37.70 3.77
CA ARG A 52 13.95 37.34 2.54
C ARG A 52 13.27 36.13 1.91
N SER A 53 12.47 36.45 0.91
CA SER A 53 11.90 35.59 -0.14
C SER A 53 12.48 34.17 -0.18
N GLN A 54 11.73 33.20 0.35
CA GLN A 54 11.97 31.79 0.04
C GLN A 54 10.85 31.34 -0.90
N SER A 55 11.23 31.12 -2.16
CA SER A 55 10.43 30.44 -3.16
C SER A 55 10.16 28.99 -2.72
N PRO A 56 9.05 28.36 -3.16
CA PRO A 56 8.79 26.95 -2.86
C PRO A 56 9.88 26.05 -3.44
N PRO A 57 10.14 24.87 -2.86
CA PRO A 57 11.20 23.97 -3.31
C PRO A 57 10.95 23.55 -4.76
N THR A 58 11.87 23.93 -5.64
CA THR A 58 11.83 23.62 -7.06
C THR A 58 12.02 22.12 -7.27
N SER A 59 11.15 21.51 -8.08
CA SER A 59 11.30 20.13 -8.57
C SER A 59 12.69 19.91 -9.17
N PRO A 60 13.29 18.71 -8.99
CA PRO A 60 14.60 18.41 -9.57
C PRO A 60 14.52 18.47 -11.10
N SER A 61 15.46 19.21 -11.71
CA SER A 61 15.59 19.27 -13.17
C SER A 61 15.95 17.88 -13.73
N PRO A 62 15.29 17.41 -14.81
CA PRO A 62 15.59 16.13 -15.40
C PRO A 62 16.98 16.11 -16.06
N ILE A 63 17.71 15.01 -15.87
CA ILE A 63 18.99 14.73 -16.53
C ILE A 63 18.73 14.38 -18.00
N PRO A 64 19.54 14.85 -18.97
CA PRO A 64 19.38 14.49 -20.38
C PRO A 64 19.51 12.98 -20.58
N GLY A 65 18.44 12.34 -21.09
CA GLY A 65 18.44 10.94 -21.52
C GLY A 65 17.72 9.94 -20.62
N SER A 66 17.31 10.30 -19.39
CA SER A 66 16.38 9.47 -18.62
C SER A 66 14.93 9.81 -18.99
N PRO A 67 14.03 8.81 -19.10
CA PRO A 67 12.64 9.08 -19.38
C PRO A 67 12.02 9.84 -18.21
N THR A 68 11.73 11.12 -18.42
CA THR A 68 11.22 12.00 -17.36
C THR A 68 9.90 11.50 -16.75
N TRP A 69 9.15 10.68 -17.50
CA TRP A 69 7.94 10.02 -17.03
C TRP A 69 8.14 9.10 -15.83
N CYS A 70 9.30 8.44 -15.70
CA CYS A 70 9.59 7.55 -14.58
C CYS A 70 9.51 8.30 -13.24
N LEU A 71 10.18 9.45 -13.14
CA LEU A 71 10.21 10.26 -11.92
C LEU A 71 8.82 10.76 -11.55
N TRP A 72 8.04 11.22 -12.54
CA TRP A 72 6.67 11.67 -12.30
C TRP A 72 5.76 10.54 -11.81
N LEU A 73 5.88 9.33 -12.36
CA LEU A 73 5.12 8.18 -11.87
C LEU A 73 5.52 7.80 -10.45
N VAL A 74 6.81 7.83 -10.11
CA VAL A 74 7.26 7.64 -8.72
C VAL A 74 6.66 8.70 -7.81
N SER A 75 6.69 9.97 -8.21
CA SER A 75 6.11 11.06 -7.43
C SER A 75 4.61 10.87 -7.21
N ALA A 76 3.86 10.48 -8.24
CA ALA A 76 2.44 10.15 -8.12
C ALA A 76 2.19 8.99 -7.15
N LEU A 77 2.98 7.92 -7.25
CA LEU A 77 2.91 6.75 -6.36
C LEU A 77 3.24 7.11 -4.91
N GLN A 78 4.13 8.07 -4.68
CA GLN A 78 4.46 8.62 -3.36
C GLN A 78 3.36 9.56 -2.82
N GLY A 79 2.35 9.87 -3.64
CA GLY A 79 1.24 10.75 -3.27
C GLY A 79 1.54 12.24 -3.47
N TYR A 80 2.58 12.60 -4.22
CA TYR A 80 2.81 13.99 -4.58
C TYR A 80 1.80 14.47 -5.62
N GLU A 81 1.28 15.67 -5.42
CA GLU A 81 0.41 16.32 -6.38
C GLU A 81 1.23 16.78 -7.59
N ILE A 82 0.86 16.29 -8.77
CA ILE A 82 1.43 16.73 -10.04
C ILE A 82 0.56 17.85 -10.57
N ASN A 83 1.15 19.01 -10.81
CA ASN A 83 0.42 20.16 -11.34
C ASN A 83 -0.14 19.86 -12.75
N SER A 84 -1.09 20.68 -13.19
CA SER A 84 -1.81 20.43 -14.44
C SER A 84 -0.93 20.47 -15.69
N GLU A 85 0.16 21.22 -15.68
CA GLU A 85 1.06 21.38 -16.83
C GLU A 85 1.94 20.14 -16.99
N ASP A 86 2.62 19.73 -15.92
CA ASP A 86 3.44 18.52 -15.90
C ASP A 86 2.60 17.27 -16.17
N ARG A 87 1.38 17.20 -15.61
CA ARG A 87 0.46 16.10 -15.89
C ARG A 87 0.07 16.04 -17.37
N ARG A 88 -0.20 17.18 -18.00
CA ARG A 88 -0.56 17.21 -19.43
C ARG A 88 0.61 16.73 -20.29
N LYS A 89 1.81 17.24 -20.01
CA LYS A 89 3.03 16.82 -20.71
C LYS A 89 3.25 15.31 -20.59
N LEU A 90 3.08 14.76 -19.38
CA LEU A 90 3.23 13.33 -19.14
C LEU A 90 2.19 12.49 -19.91
N VAL A 91 0.94 12.95 -19.94
CA VAL A 91 -0.13 12.33 -20.74
C VAL A 91 0.22 12.33 -22.23
N ASP A 92 0.69 13.48 -22.75
CA ASP A 92 1.10 13.62 -24.15
C ASP A 92 2.29 12.71 -24.49
N ASP A 93 3.28 12.62 -23.60
CA ASP A 93 4.46 11.74 -23.73
C ASP A 93 4.06 10.26 -23.77
N ILE A 94 3.09 9.84 -22.93
CA ILE A 94 2.57 8.46 -22.92
C ILE A 94 1.74 8.17 -24.17
N GLU A 95 0.94 9.13 -24.65
CA GLU A 95 0.13 8.97 -25.86
C GLU A 95 0.99 8.80 -27.12
N GLN A 96 2.15 9.46 -27.17
CA GLN A 96 3.11 9.35 -28.29
C GLN A 96 4.07 8.16 -28.16
N MET A 97 4.01 7.43 -27.04
CA MET A 97 4.88 6.29 -26.78
C MET A 97 4.57 5.13 -27.73
N SER A 98 5.60 4.46 -28.22
CA SER A 98 5.43 3.23 -29.02
C SER A 98 4.81 2.12 -28.18
N TYR A 99 4.26 1.11 -28.85
CA TYR A 99 3.68 -0.07 -28.20
C TYR A 99 4.69 -0.75 -27.24
N ASP A 100 5.94 -0.92 -27.66
CA ASP A 100 7.01 -1.50 -26.84
C ASP A 100 7.41 -0.58 -25.66
N GLY A 101 7.37 0.73 -25.86
CA GLY A 101 7.58 1.69 -24.78
C GLY A 101 6.47 1.61 -23.73
N GLN A 102 5.22 1.44 -24.18
CA GLN A 102 4.08 1.23 -23.30
C GLN A 102 4.18 -0.08 -22.51
N GLU A 103 4.64 -1.18 -23.13
CA GLU A 103 4.97 -2.42 -22.40
C GLU A 103 6.02 -2.16 -21.32
N THR A 104 7.11 -1.47 -21.67
CA THR A 104 8.18 -1.14 -20.73
C THR A 104 7.66 -0.31 -19.55
N LEU A 105 6.73 0.61 -19.80
CA LEU A 105 6.08 1.42 -18.76
C LEU A 105 5.20 0.54 -17.86
N ILE A 106 4.39 -0.36 -18.42
CA ILE A 106 3.56 -1.31 -17.66
C ILE A 106 4.44 -2.19 -16.78
N GLU A 107 5.48 -2.81 -17.35
CA GLU A 107 6.43 -3.64 -16.62
C GLU A 107 7.12 -2.86 -15.49
N PHE A 108 7.53 -1.62 -15.76
CA PHE A 108 8.13 -0.72 -14.78
C PHE A 108 7.18 -0.44 -13.60
N LEU A 109 5.88 -0.28 -13.85
CA LEU A 109 4.89 -0.11 -12.79
C LEU A 109 4.67 -1.41 -12.01
N GLU A 110 4.43 -2.52 -12.70
CA GLU A 110 4.01 -3.79 -12.09
C GLU A 110 5.11 -4.46 -11.27
N THR A 111 6.32 -4.51 -11.83
CA THR A 111 7.45 -5.28 -11.26
C THR A 111 8.54 -4.39 -10.67
N GLY A 112 8.63 -3.14 -11.15
CA GLY A 112 9.65 -2.20 -10.73
C GLY A 112 9.22 -1.34 -9.54
N VAL A 113 8.67 -0.17 -9.82
CA VAL A 113 8.62 0.93 -8.86
C VAL A 113 7.39 0.95 -7.96
N ALA A 114 6.23 0.48 -8.42
CA ALA A 114 5.03 0.53 -7.58
C ALA A 114 5.12 -0.40 -6.36
N PRO A 115 5.60 -1.65 -6.46
CA PRO A 115 5.78 -2.53 -5.30
C PRO A 115 6.63 -1.90 -4.20
N SER A 116 7.81 -1.40 -4.56
CA SER A 116 8.75 -0.80 -3.62
C SER A 116 8.24 0.53 -3.07
N THR A 117 7.61 1.37 -3.90
CA THR A 117 7.09 2.67 -3.47
C THR A 117 5.92 2.52 -2.49
N LEU A 118 4.97 1.63 -2.77
CA LEU A 118 3.81 1.41 -1.89
C LEU A 118 4.24 0.79 -0.55
N GLU A 119 5.19 -0.14 -0.56
CA GLU A 119 5.78 -0.69 0.67
C GLU A 119 6.50 0.41 1.48
N ASN A 120 7.28 1.26 0.82
CA ASN A 120 7.96 2.38 1.46
C ASN A 120 6.99 3.42 2.04
N ASN A 121 5.86 3.68 1.36
CA ASN A 121 4.82 4.56 1.88
C ASN A 121 4.22 3.99 3.17
N ALA A 122 3.98 2.68 3.23
CA ALA A 122 3.54 2.02 4.46
C ALA A 122 4.56 2.18 5.59
N CYS A 123 5.84 1.92 5.31
CA CYS A 123 6.92 2.12 6.28
C CYS A 123 7.00 3.56 6.79
N LYS A 124 6.81 4.55 5.92
CA LYS A 124 6.74 5.97 6.31
C LYS A 124 5.53 6.25 7.21
N GLN A 125 4.36 5.73 6.87
CA GLN A 125 3.13 5.93 7.66
C GLN A 125 3.28 5.35 9.07
N PHE A 126 3.80 4.13 9.18
CA PHE A 126 3.95 3.47 10.47
C PHE A 126 5.22 3.86 11.25
N VAL A 127 6.14 4.57 10.59
CA VAL A 127 7.49 4.87 11.09
C VAL A 127 8.22 3.58 11.46
N CYS A 128 8.40 2.71 10.46
CA CYS A 128 9.01 1.39 10.62
C CYS A 128 9.88 1.00 9.40
N ASN A 129 10.59 -0.12 9.51
CA ASN A 129 11.28 -0.77 8.40
C ASN A 129 10.39 -1.82 7.71
N THR A 130 10.76 -2.25 6.49
CA THR A 130 10.01 -3.27 5.74
C THR A 130 9.92 -4.62 6.46
N THR A 131 10.95 -4.98 7.23
CA THR A 131 10.99 -6.20 8.05
C THR A 131 10.06 -6.15 9.27
N GLU A 132 9.62 -4.95 9.66
CA GLU A 132 8.77 -4.72 10.84
C GLU A 132 7.29 -4.66 10.47
N LEU A 133 6.94 -4.55 9.18
CA LEU A 133 5.55 -4.53 8.70
C LEU A 133 4.70 -5.70 9.26
N PRO A 134 5.18 -6.95 9.35
CA PRO A 134 4.38 -8.06 9.88
C PRO A 134 3.95 -7.93 11.34
N THR A 135 4.60 -7.09 12.14
CA THR A 135 4.34 -6.92 13.57
C THR A 135 3.86 -5.51 13.93
N VAL A 136 3.72 -4.63 12.93
CA VAL A 136 3.48 -3.20 13.15
C VAL A 136 2.20 -2.93 13.94
N LEU A 137 1.12 -3.66 13.65
CA LEU A 137 -0.17 -3.52 14.33
C LEU A 137 -0.19 -4.08 15.76
N ALA A 138 0.88 -4.74 16.22
CA ALA A 138 1.01 -5.08 17.65
C ALA A 138 1.35 -3.85 18.51
N SER A 139 1.85 -2.77 17.90
CA SER A 139 2.34 -1.58 18.62
C SER A 139 1.80 -0.24 18.07
N LYS A 140 1.16 -0.25 16.90
CA LYS A 140 0.63 0.94 16.22
C LYS A 140 -0.88 0.86 16.07
N ASP A 141 -1.51 2.04 15.98
CA ASP A 141 -2.95 2.16 15.77
C ASP A 141 -3.34 1.68 14.35
N PRO A 142 -4.33 0.76 14.21
CA PRO A 142 -4.90 0.42 12.91
C PRO A 142 -5.42 1.61 12.09
N GLN A 143 -5.71 2.75 12.71
CA GLN A 143 -6.06 3.99 12.00
C GLN A 143 -4.96 4.46 11.03
N GLU A 144 -3.69 4.21 11.33
CA GLU A 144 -2.58 4.55 10.43
C GLU A 144 -2.71 3.82 9.08
N LEU A 145 -3.21 2.58 9.10
CA LEU A 145 -3.49 1.83 7.87
C LEU A 145 -4.63 2.46 7.06
N LEU A 146 -5.64 3.02 7.74
CA LEU A 146 -6.76 3.70 7.09
C LEU A 146 -6.33 5.02 6.47
N VAL A 147 -5.42 5.76 7.10
CA VAL A 147 -4.83 6.98 6.50
C VAL A 147 -4.07 6.63 5.23
N LEU A 148 -3.22 5.60 5.28
CA LEU A 148 -2.51 5.10 4.10
C LEU A 148 -3.46 4.69 2.98
N TRP A 149 -4.54 3.96 3.34
CA TRP A 149 -5.59 3.58 2.39
C TRP A 149 -6.29 4.78 1.77
N GLN A 150 -6.65 5.80 2.57
CA GLN A 150 -7.30 6.99 2.07
C GLN A 150 -6.42 7.75 1.08
N GLN A 151 -5.13 7.88 1.39
CA GLN A 151 -4.16 8.49 0.48
C GLN A 151 -4.07 7.70 -0.83
N LEU A 152 -3.92 6.37 -0.75
CA LEU A 152 -3.85 5.52 -1.92
C LEU A 152 -5.12 5.61 -2.78
N TYR A 153 -6.29 5.42 -2.16
CA TYR A 153 -7.56 5.24 -2.88
C TYR A 153 -8.16 6.55 -3.38
N HIS A 154 -8.03 7.64 -2.62
CA HIS A 154 -8.64 8.92 -2.96
C HIS A 154 -7.68 9.92 -3.62
N GLN A 155 -6.37 9.70 -3.58
CA GLN A 155 -5.38 10.62 -4.16
C GLN A 155 -4.51 9.94 -5.21
N THR A 156 -3.74 8.93 -4.82
CA THR A 156 -2.76 8.29 -5.72
C THR A 156 -3.45 7.58 -6.88
N LEU A 157 -4.48 6.76 -6.62
CA LEU A 157 -5.20 6.03 -7.67
C LEU A 157 -5.82 6.97 -8.71
N PRO A 158 -6.64 7.98 -8.35
CA PRO A 158 -7.18 8.94 -9.31
C PRO A 158 -6.10 9.69 -10.11
N ALA A 159 -5.00 10.07 -9.46
CA ALA A 159 -3.89 10.74 -10.14
C ALA A 159 -3.25 9.82 -11.20
N LEU A 160 -2.93 8.58 -10.84
CA LEU A 160 -2.39 7.59 -11.77
C LEU A 160 -3.36 7.26 -12.90
N GLN A 161 -4.65 7.10 -12.60
CA GLN A 161 -5.69 6.90 -13.62
C GLN A 161 -5.75 8.06 -14.62
N SER A 162 -5.65 9.30 -14.14
CA SER A 162 -5.63 10.47 -15.02
C SER A 162 -4.39 10.51 -15.91
N ILE A 163 -3.22 10.14 -15.38
CA ILE A 163 -1.94 10.17 -16.10
C ILE A 163 -1.88 9.03 -17.14
N LEU A 164 -2.34 7.84 -16.75
CA LEU A 164 -2.22 6.62 -17.52
C LEU A 164 -3.45 6.35 -18.40
N TYR A 165 -4.39 7.29 -18.48
CA TYR A 165 -5.58 7.14 -19.31
C TYR A 165 -5.26 6.83 -20.79
N PRO A 166 -4.28 7.49 -21.46
CA PRO A 166 -3.92 7.13 -22.83
C PRO A 166 -3.46 5.68 -22.96
N LEU A 167 -2.69 5.19 -21.98
CA LEU A 167 -2.21 3.81 -21.93
C LEU A 167 -3.37 2.82 -21.79
N GLN A 168 -4.36 3.10 -20.93
CA GLN A 168 -5.54 2.22 -20.79
C GLN A 168 -6.41 2.19 -22.05
N ARG A 169 -6.43 3.28 -22.83
CA ARG A 169 -7.15 3.30 -24.12
C ARG A 169 -6.47 2.42 -25.17
N THR A 170 -5.14 2.43 -25.22
CA THR A 170 -4.37 1.63 -26.18
C THR A 170 -4.22 0.18 -25.73
N ARG A 171 -4.18 -0.05 -24.42
CA ARG A 171 -3.99 -1.36 -23.75
C ARG A 171 -5.20 -1.67 -22.86
N PRO A 172 -6.33 -2.12 -23.42
CA PRO A 172 -7.54 -2.38 -22.64
C PRO A 172 -7.38 -3.51 -21.61
N GLU A 173 -6.41 -4.40 -21.81
CA GLU A 173 -5.99 -5.42 -20.86
C GLU A 173 -5.32 -4.86 -19.60
N PHE A 174 -4.77 -3.64 -19.67
CA PHE A 174 -4.09 -2.99 -18.55
C PHE A 174 -5.08 -2.19 -17.68
N ASP A 175 -5.35 -2.73 -16.49
CA ASP A 175 -6.17 -2.07 -15.48
C ASP A 175 -5.31 -1.53 -14.33
N ILE A 176 -4.96 -0.24 -14.39
CA ILE A 176 -4.14 0.41 -13.37
C ILE A 176 -4.75 0.31 -11.96
N ARG A 177 -6.07 0.36 -11.82
CA ARG A 177 -6.70 0.29 -10.50
C ARG A 177 -6.47 -1.10 -9.91
N ARG A 178 -6.77 -2.13 -10.69
CA ARG A 178 -6.53 -3.52 -10.29
C ARG A 178 -5.05 -3.74 -10.00
N THR A 179 -4.15 -3.32 -10.88
CA THR A 179 -2.70 -3.47 -10.72
C THR A 179 -2.22 -2.86 -9.39
N ILE A 180 -2.53 -1.59 -9.12
CA ILE A 180 -2.08 -0.91 -7.90
C ILE A 180 -2.70 -1.53 -6.64
N LEU A 181 -3.98 -1.91 -6.68
CA LEU A 181 -4.64 -2.55 -5.53
C LEU A 181 -4.10 -3.95 -5.26
N THR A 182 -3.79 -4.73 -6.30
CA THR A 182 -3.12 -6.04 -6.19
C THR A 182 -1.74 -5.88 -5.56
N ILE A 183 -0.95 -4.90 -6.00
CA ILE A 183 0.37 -4.65 -5.42
C ILE A 183 0.24 -4.22 -3.96
N PHE A 184 -0.70 -3.33 -3.63
CA PHE A 184 -0.95 -2.90 -2.25
C PHE A 184 -1.37 -4.08 -1.36
N ARG A 185 -2.26 -4.94 -1.86
CA ARG A 185 -2.66 -6.19 -1.21
C ARG A 185 -1.44 -7.04 -0.89
N ASP A 186 -0.63 -7.36 -1.89
CA ASP A 186 0.44 -8.35 -1.78
C ASP A 186 1.65 -7.83 -1.00
N ARG A 187 2.03 -6.57 -1.22
CA ARG A 187 3.25 -5.99 -0.64
C ARG A 187 3.02 -5.35 0.72
N VAL A 188 1.81 -4.83 0.98
CA VAL A 188 1.51 -4.10 2.21
C VAL A 188 0.53 -4.89 3.07
N LEU A 189 -0.69 -5.11 2.61
CA LEU A 189 -1.76 -5.64 3.48
C LEU A 189 -1.49 -7.06 3.96
N THR A 190 -1.02 -7.95 3.08
CA THR A 190 -0.67 -9.33 3.46
C THR A 190 0.35 -9.35 4.60
N LYS A 191 1.36 -8.47 4.56
CA LYS A 191 2.36 -8.35 5.63
C LYS A 191 1.75 -7.75 6.89
N VAL A 192 1.19 -6.54 6.77
CA VAL A 192 0.66 -5.77 7.92
C VAL A 192 -0.38 -6.55 8.71
N LEU A 193 -1.20 -7.36 8.04
CA LEU A 193 -2.30 -8.11 8.66
C LEU A 193 -1.92 -9.57 8.98
N GLN A 194 -0.72 -10.02 8.63
CA GLN A 194 -0.30 -11.43 8.71
C GLN A 194 -0.50 -12.02 10.11
N ASN A 195 -0.15 -11.25 11.14
CA ASN A 195 -0.18 -11.69 12.54
C ASN A 195 -1.38 -11.15 13.33
N VAL A 196 -2.32 -10.48 12.67
CA VAL A 196 -3.53 -9.96 13.32
C VAL A 196 -4.52 -11.10 13.53
N ASN A 197 -4.74 -11.47 14.80
CA ASN A 197 -5.67 -12.56 15.19
C ASN A 197 -7.02 -12.07 15.69
N GLU A 198 -7.17 -10.75 15.87
CA GLU A 198 -8.39 -10.13 16.38
C GLU A 198 -9.16 -9.43 15.25
N ARG A 199 -10.46 -9.23 15.47
CA ARG A 199 -11.30 -8.50 14.52
C ARG A 199 -11.00 -7.00 14.62
N ILE A 200 -10.85 -6.34 13.48
CA ILE A 200 -10.69 -4.89 13.39
C ILE A 200 -11.80 -4.32 12.48
N PRO A 201 -13.00 -4.01 13.02
CA PRO A 201 -14.15 -3.63 12.21
C PRO A 201 -13.93 -2.41 11.32
N ALA A 202 -13.11 -1.46 11.75
CA ALA A 202 -12.81 -0.26 10.99
C ALA A 202 -12.11 -0.55 9.64
N LEU A 203 -11.44 -1.70 9.51
CA LEU A 203 -10.77 -2.12 8.27
C LEU A 203 -11.71 -2.82 7.28
N GLU A 204 -12.92 -3.21 7.69
CA GLU A 204 -13.85 -3.99 6.85
C GLU A 204 -14.15 -3.35 5.49
N PRO A 205 -14.49 -2.04 5.38
CA PRO A 205 -14.79 -1.44 4.08
C PRO A 205 -13.60 -1.47 3.12
N MET A 206 -12.39 -1.21 3.64
CA MET A 206 -11.15 -1.28 2.87
C MET A 206 -10.89 -2.71 2.39
N LEU A 207 -10.94 -3.69 3.30
CA LEU A 207 -10.64 -5.09 2.98
C LEU A 207 -11.65 -5.65 1.99
N PHE A 208 -12.93 -5.32 2.13
CA PHE A 208 -13.96 -5.72 1.17
C PHE A 208 -13.69 -5.13 -0.22
N THR A 209 -13.33 -3.85 -0.30
CA THR A 209 -12.99 -3.19 -1.56
C THR A 209 -11.79 -3.87 -2.23
N VAL A 210 -10.72 -4.14 -1.47
CA VAL A 210 -9.52 -4.80 -2.00
C VAL A 210 -9.85 -6.22 -2.48
N LEU A 211 -10.61 -7.01 -1.71
CA LEU A 211 -11.01 -8.35 -2.14
C LEU A 211 -11.82 -8.33 -3.44
N LEU A 212 -12.77 -7.39 -3.56
CA LEU A 212 -13.61 -7.27 -4.75
C LEU A 212 -12.82 -6.86 -5.99
N GLU A 213 -11.91 -5.89 -5.86
CA GLU A 213 -11.17 -5.32 -6.99
C GLU A 213 -10.00 -6.21 -7.46
N THR A 214 -9.49 -7.06 -6.57
CA THR A 214 -8.30 -7.90 -6.81
C THR A 214 -8.60 -9.40 -6.89
N ASP A 215 -9.88 -9.77 -7.05
CA ASP A 215 -10.30 -11.17 -7.09
C ASP A 215 -9.56 -11.94 -8.20
N ASN A 216 -8.72 -12.88 -7.79
CA ASN A 216 -7.96 -13.79 -8.64
C ASN A 216 -7.59 -15.08 -7.89
N ASP A 217 -7.21 -16.13 -8.62
CA ASP A 217 -6.90 -17.45 -8.03
C ASP A 217 -5.73 -17.41 -7.02
N GLU A 218 -4.82 -16.43 -7.15
CA GLU A 218 -3.66 -16.23 -6.27
C GLU A 218 -4.02 -15.51 -4.95
N SER A 219 -5.25 -15.02 -4.80
CA SER A 219 -5.71 -14.24 -3.64
C SER A 219 -6.11 -15.07 -2.42
N ALA A 220 -6.00 -16.41 -2.47
CA ALA A 220 -6.53 -17.31 -1.44
C ALA A 220 -5.92 -17.06 -0.05
N GLU A 221 -4.61 -16.79 0.02
CA GLU A 221 -3.91 -16.47 1.27
C GLU A 221 -4.44 -15.16 1.87
N PHE A 222 -4.46 -14.10 1.06
CA PHE A 222 -4.97 -12.80 1.51
C PHE A 222 -6.45 -12.87 1.91
N SER A 223 -7.27 -13.60 1.16
CA SER A 223 -8.69 -13.82 1.49
C SER A 223 -8.86 -14.45 2.87
N ALA A 224 -8.00 -15.41 3.24
CA ALA A 224 -8.03 -15.99 4.57
C ALA A 224 -7.65 -14.99 5.67
N ILE A 225 -6.66 -14.13 5.43
CA ILE A 225 -6.24 -13.05 6.33
C ILE A 225 -7.37 -12.02 6.50
N ALA A 226 -7.92 -11.53 5.39
CA ALA A 226 -8.99 -10.55 5.39
C ALA A 226 -10.23 -11.08 6.11
N HIS A 227 -10.66 -12.32 5.83
CA HIS A 227 -11.80 -12.93 6.52
C HIS A 227 -11.57 -13.09 8.04
N ARG A 228 -10.33 -13.32 8.47
CA ARG A 228 -9.97 -13.35 9.90
C ARG A 228 -10.11 -11.97 10.53
N VAL A 229 -9.54 -10.94 9.92
CA VAL A 229 -9.58 -9.55 10.42
C VAL A 229 -10.99 -8.96 10.40
N MET A 230 -11.83 -9.34 9.43
CA MET A 230 -13.25 -8.95 9.36
C MET A 230 -14.15 -9.80 10.27
N GLY A 231 -13.66 -10.92 10.81
CA GLY A 231 -14.44 -11.83 11.65
C GLY A 231 -15.49 -12.67 10.91
N THR A 232 -15.39 -12.81 9.58
CA THR A 232 -16.39 -13.52 8.76
C THR A 232 -16.31 -15.05 8.85
N LYS A 233 -15.17 -15.63 9.28
CA LYS A 233 -15.01 -17.09 9.43
C LYS A 233 -15.66 -17.70 10.69
N GLN A 234 -16.13 -16.92 11.66
CA GLN A 234 -16.82 -17.46 12.84
C GLN A 234 -18.36 -17.48 12.74
N VAL A 235 -18.96 -16.70 11.83
CA VAL A 235 -20.43 -16.63 11.73
C VAL A 235 -21.01 -17.87 11.04
N LEU A 236 -20.32 -18.46 10.07
CA LEU A 236 -20.81 -19.67 9.39
C LEU A 236 -20.78 -20.92 10.27
N LEU A 237 -19.75 -21.12 11.09
CA LEU A 237 -19.69 -22.27 12.00
C LEU A 237 -20.64 -22.12 13.19
N ARG A 238 -20.85 -20.91 13.74
CA ARG A 238 -21.85 -20.70 14.80
C ARG A 238 -23.28 -20.77 14.28
N SER A 239 -23.54 -20.34 13.04
CA SER A 239 -24.87 -20.46 12.43
C SER A 239 -25.21 -21.89 11.99
N LEU A 240 -24.21 -22.71 11.66
CA LEU A 240 -24.43 -24.14 11.35
C LEU A 240 -24.55 -25.01 12.61
N VAL A 241 -23.85 -24.67 13.70
CA VAL A 241 -23.97 -25.39 14.98
C VAL A 241 -25.20 -24.95 15.78
N GLY A 242 -25.68 -23.71 15.59
CA GLY A 242 -26.86 -23.16 16.27
C GLY A 242 -28.22 -23.65 15.72
N VAL A 243 -28.26 -24.39 14.61
CA VAL A 243 -29.51 -24.90 13.99
C VAL A 243 -29.71 -26.42 14.23
N HIS A 244 -28.83 -27.07 15.00
CA HIS A 244 -28.92 -28.51 15.31
C HIS A 244 -29.00 -28.86 16.79
N ALA A 245 -29.14 -27.89 17.68
CA ALA A 245 -29.27 -28.12 19.12
C ALA A 245 -30.60 -27.59 19.67
N GLU A 246 -31.73 -28.05 19.11
CA GLU A 246 -33.02 -27.96 19.78
C GLU A 246 -33.95 -29.12 19.36
N ILE A 247 -33.55 -30.34 19.71
CA ILE A 247 -34.53 -31.42 19.97
C ILE A 247 -34.52 -31.63 21.47
N GLN A 248 -35.47 -30.98 22.13
CA GLN A 248 -35.78 -31.17 23.53
C GLN A 248 -36.10 -32.65 23.80
N THR A 249 -35.34 -33.20 24.73
CA THR A 249 -35.66 -34.41 25.50
C THR A 249 -36.92 -34.18 26.33
N PHE A 250 -37.98 -34.95 26.07
CA PHE A 250 -39.08 -35.14 27.01
C PHE A 250 -38.78 -36.37 27.90
N PRO A 251 -38.87 -36.26 29.25
CA PRO A 251 -38.81 -37.41 30.13
C PRO A 251 -40.20 -37.87 30.59
N GLY A 252 -40.34 -39.18 30.77
CA GLY A 252 -41.44 -39.85 31.47
C GLY A 252 -42.38 -40.60 30.52
N SER A 253 -42.93 -41.76 30.85
CA SER A 253 -42.79 -42.66 31.99
C SER A 253 -43.29 -44.02 31.49
N SER A 254 -42.72 -45.08 32.05
CA SER A 254 -43.12 -46.48 31.91
C SER A 254 -44.59 -46.76 32.27
N ASP A 255 -45.18 -47.69 31.53
CA ASP A 255 -46.03 -48.83 31.96
C ASP A 255 -47.34 -49.00 31.16
N GLY A 256 -47.67 -50.27 30.84
CA GLY A 256 -49.07 -50.67 30.63
C GLY A 256 -49.39 -51.41 29.33
N ASN A 257 -48.98 -52.68 29.29
CA ASN A 257 -49.67 -53.82 28.66
C ASN A 257 -51.21 -53.66 28.51
N LEU A 258 -51.80 -53.87 27.31
CA LEU A 258 -53.05 -54.63 27.10
C LEU A 258 -53.51 -54.69 25.63
N SER A 259 -54.01 -55.88 25.32
CA SER A 259 -54.56 -56.48 24.10
C SER A 259 -55.93 -55.99 23.61
N LEU A 260 -56.27 -56.37 22.36
CA LEU A 260 -57.60 -56.44 21.69
C LEU A 260 -58.20 -55.08 21.31
N TRP A 261 -58.63 -54.78 20.09
CA TRP A 261 -59.34 -55.55 19.05
C TRP A 261 -58.87 -55.16 17.64
#